data_AF-A0A9P5U3I7-F1
#
_entry.id   AF-A0A9P5U3I7-F1
#
_cell.length_a   1.000
_cell.length_b   1.000
_cell.length_c   1.000
_cell.angle_alpha   90.00
_cell.angle_beta   90.00
_cell.angle_gamma   90.00
#
_symmetry.space_group_name_H-M   'P 1'
#
loop_
_entity.id
_entity.type
_entity.pdbx_description
1 polymer ?
#
loop_
_entity_poly.entity_id
_entity_poly.type
_entity_poly.pdbx_seq_one_letter_code
_entity_poly.pdbx_strand_id
1 'polypeptide(L)'
;MNMASTTNTIPYDNLLLKLVTVLELTQKPDGISTNNAKQAVLHATNEFKSLLSQAKTLAETLPGGELDIDDQDNVIEMLTVLRDRKR
;
A
#
# COMPACT_ATOMS: atom_id res chain seq x y z
N MET A 1 3.17 14.08 23.47
CA MET A 1 2.40 14.76 22.41
C MET A 1 2.74 14.03 21.12
N ASN A 2 2.12 12.86 20.90
CA ASN A 2 2.45 11.99 19.77
C ASN A 2 1.58 12.41 18.59
N MET A 3 2.21 12.98 17.57
CA MET A 3 1.63 12.99 16.22
C MET A 3 1.44 11.52 15.85
N ALA A 4 0.19 11.05 15.90
CA ALA A 4 -0.19 9.85 15.19
C ALA A 4 0.27 10.07 13.74
N SER A 5 1.28 9.31 13.30
CA SER A 5 1.66 9.28 11.91
C SER A 5 0.41 8.87 11.14
N THR A 6 -0.29 9.84 10.56
CA THR A 6 -1.34 9.59 9.59
C THR A 6 -0.63 8.93 8.42
N THR A 7 -0.46 7.61 8.46
CA THR A 7 -0.01 6.83 7.33
C THR A 7 -1.00 7.14 6.24
N ASN A 8 -0.54 7.87 5.22
CA ASN A 8 -1.37 8.33 4.14
C ASN A 8 -1.81 7.08 3.37
N THR A 9 -2.97 6.50 3.73
CA THR A 9 -3.51 5.25 3.14
C THR A 9 -4.02 5.46 1.72
N ILE A 10 -3.97 6.70 1.22
CA ILE A 10 -4.40 7.13 -0.11
C ILE A 10 -3.98 6.18 -1.24
N PRO A 11 -2.76 5.59 -1.26
CA PRO A 11 -2.39 4.62 -2.30
C PRO A 11 -3.20 3.32 -2.24
N TYR A 12 -3.53 2.84 -1.03
CA TYR A 12 -4.28 1.61 -0.80
C TYR A 12 -5.76 1.77 -1.11
N ASP A 13 -6.35 2.93 -0.79
CA ASP A 13 -7.80 3.18 -0.96
C ASP A 13 -8.25 3.06 -2.42
N ASN A 14 -7.38 3.41 -3.37
CA ASN A 14 -7.69 3.42 -4.80
C ASN A 14 -7.17 2.20 -5.58
N LEU A 15 -6.43 1.30 -4.91
CA LEU A 15 -5.70 0.20 -5.55
C LEU A 15 -6.66 -0.80 -6.22
N LEU A 16 -7.73 -1.18 -5.49
CA LEU A 16 -8.77 -2.06 -6.01
C LEU A 16 -9.57 -1.38 -7.12
N LEU A 17 -9.90 -0.10 -6.99
CA LEU A 17 -10.65 0.64 -8.01
C LEU A 17 -9.87 0.71 -9.33
N LYS A 18 -8.57 1.01 -9.28
CA LYS A 18 -7.70 1.01 -10.47
C LYS A 18 -7.56 -0.38 -11.11
N LEU A 19 -7.51 -1.44 -10.31
CA LEU A 19 -7.52 -2.82 -10.82
C LEU A 19 -8.84 -3.14 -11.55
N VAL A 20 -9.97 -2.78 -10.94
CA VAL A 20 -11.29 -2.96 -11.56
C VAL A 20 -11.36 -2.23 -12.89
N THR A 21 -10.86 -0.99 -12.98
CA THR A 21 -10.81 -0.24 -14.25
C THR A 21 -10.01 -0.99 -15.33
N VAL A 22 -8.87 -1.59 -14.99
CA VAL A 22 -8.09 -2.41 -15.94
C VAL A 22 -8.90 -3.63 -16.40
N LEU A 23 -9.58 -4.31 -15.48
CA LEU A 23 -10.40 -5.49 -15.80
C LEU A 23 -11.60 -5.12 -16.68
N GLU A 24 -12.31 -4.04 -16.37
CA GLU A 24 -13.44 -3.56 -17.16
C GLU A 24 -13.01 -3.20 -18.58
N LEU A 25 -11.87 -2.51 -18.74
CA LEU A 25 -11.36 -2.16 -20.07
C LEU A 25 -10.96 -3.38 -20.91
N THR A 26 -10.43 -4.43 -20.27
CA THR A 26 -10.07 -5.67 -20.98
C THR A 26 -11.27 -6.54 -21.33
N GLN A 27 -12.38 -6.40 -20.61
CA GLN A 27 -13.63 -7.13 -20.85
C GLN A 27 -14.59 -6.44 -21.82
N LYS A 28 -14.31 -5.21 -22.25
CA LYS A 28 -15.15 -4.53 -23.26
C LYS A 28 -15.18 -5.32 -24.57
N PRO A 29 -16.30 -5.32 -25.32
CA PRO A 29 -16.42 -6.03 -26.59
C PRO A 29 -15.36 -5.61 -27.63
N ASP A 30 -15.03 -4.31 -27.63
CA ASP A 30 -13.98 -3.74 -28.48
C ASP A 30 -12.56 -4.08 -27.98
N GLY A 31 -12.44 -4.57 -26.73
CA GLY A 31 -11.23 -5.08 -26.08
C GLY A 31 -9.95 -4.33 -26.43
N ILE A 32 -9.06 -5.00 -27.15
CA ILE A 32 -7.83 -4.43 -27.72
C ILE A 32 -7.89 -4.36 -29.26
N SER A 33 -9.08 -4.45 -29.82
CA SER A 33 -9.31 -4.54 -31.27
C SER A 33 -9.09 -3.21 -31.98
N THR A 34 -9.25 -2.09 -31.28
CA THR A 34 -8.97 -0.74 -31.79
C THR A 34 -7.72 -0.14 -31.15
N ASN A 35 -7.02 0.76 -31.86
CA ASN A 35 -5.87 1.46 -31.30
C ASN A 35 -6.24 2.29 -30.05
N ASN A 36 -7.42 2.91 -30.04
CA ASN A 36 -7.89 3.67 -28.87
C ASN A 36 -8.11 2.76 -27.66
N ALA A 37 -8.68 1.57 -27.86
CA ALA A 37 -8.91 0.63 -26.77
C ALA A 37 -7.58 0.04 -26.23
N LYS A 38 -6.61 -0.24 -27.11
CA LYS A 38 -5.23 -0.59 -26.70
C LYS A 38 -4.58 0.51 -25.85
N GLN A 39 -4.70 1.76 -26.27
CA GLN A 39 -4.14 2.90 -25.53
C GLN A 39 -4.82 3.07 -24.16
N ALA A 40 -6.14 2.90 -24.08
CA ALA A 40 -6.88 2.98 -22.82
C ALA A 40 -6.44 1.89 -21.83
N VAL A 41 -6.31 0.63 -22.28
CA VAL A 41 -5.82 -0.47 -21.45
C VAL A 41 -4.38 -0.23 -20.99
N LEU A 42 -3.50 0.21 -21.90
CA LEU A 42 -2.11 0.52 -21.56
C LEU A 42 -2.02 1.62 -20.51
N HIS A 43 -2.78 2.71 -20.70
CA HIS A 43 -2.81 3.83 -19.77
C HIS A 43 -3.30 3.40 -18.38
N ALA A 44 -4.45 2.73 -18.30
CA ALA A 44 -5.00 2.25 -17.02
C ALA A 44 -4.04 1.27 -16.31
N THR A 45 -3.37 0.40 -17.08
CA THR A 45 -2.37 -0.54 -16.54
C THR A 45 -1.16 0.18 -15.97
N ASN A 46 -0.66 1.22 -16.65
CA ASN A 46 0.46 2.01 -16.18
C ASN A 46 0.11 2.81 -14.91
N GLU A 47 -1.10 3.38 -14.85
CA GLU A 47 -1.59 4.04 -13.63
C GLU A 47 -1.68 3.07 -12.46
N PHE A 48 -2.25 1.88 -12.67
CA PHE A 48 -2.33 0.84 -11.63
C PHE A 48 -0.94 0.41 -11.14
N LYS A 49 0.01 0.15 -12.05
CA LYS A 49 1.39 -0.19 -11.69
C LYS A 49 2.09 0.91 -10.90
N SER A 50 1.90 2.16 -11.30
CA SER A 50 2.46 3.31 -10.58
C SER A 50 1.91 3.39 -9.15
N LEU A 51 0.59 3.25 -8.98
CA LEU A 51 -0.05 3.27 -7.67
C LEU A 51 0.41 2.09 -6.79
N LEU A 52 0.51 0.88 -7.37
CA LEU A 52 1.00 -0.30 -6.67
C LEU A 52 2.46 -0.13 -6.21
N SER A 53 3.31 0.46 -7.04
CA SER A 53 4.70 0.76 -6.67
C SER A 53 4.75 1.74 -5.50
N GLN A 54 3.94 2.79 -5.51
CA GLN A 54 3.86 3.75 -4.42
C GLN A 54 3.37 3.10 -3.11
N ALA A 55 2.33 2.26 -3.19
CA ALA A 55 1.82 1.52 -2.04
C ALA A 55 2.87 0.57 -1.45
N LYS A 56 3.62 -0.14 -2.32
CA LYS A 56 4.73 -1.01 -1.90
C LYS A 56 5.83 -0.22 -1.20
N THR A 57 6.29 0.89 -1.80
CA THR A 57 7.30 1.76 -1.16
C THR A 57 6.80 2.30 0.18
N LEU A 58 5.52 2.67 0.28
CA LEU A 58 4.93 3.09 1.55
C LEU A 58 5.01 1.97 2.60
N ALA A 59 4.62 0.74 2.26
CA ALA A 59 4.72 -0.40 3.17
C ALA A 59 6.16 -0.72 3.60
N GLU A 60 7.11 -0.72 2.66
CA GLU A 60 8.53 -0.98 2.94
C GLU A 60 9.18 0.11 3.81
N THR A 61 8.62 1.33 3.79
CA THR A 61 9.12 2.47 4.57
C THR A 61 8.33 2.73 5.85
N LEU A 62 7.37 1.87 6.20
CA LEU A 62 6.62 1.99 7.45
C LEU A 62 7.57 1.76 8.65
N PRO A 63 7.72 2.76 9.53
CA PRO A 63 8.54 2.60 10.73
C PRO A 63 7.94 1.50 11.62
N GLY A 64 8.78 0.59 12.09
CA GLY A 64 8.37 -0.57 12.88
C GLY A 64 8.01 -1.82 12.05
N GLY A 65 8.13 -1.79 10.72
CA GLY A 65 7.90 -2.96 9.87
C GLY A 65 9.03 -4.01 9.86
N GLU A 66 10.14 -3.75 10.55
CA GLU A 66 11.27 -4.69 10.65
C GLU A 66 11.04 -5.82 11.67
N LEU A 67 10.17 -5.58 12.64
CA LEU A 67 9.82 -6.51 13.70
C LEU A 67 8.39 -6.98 13.49
N ASP A 68 8.14 -8.28 13.67
CA ASP A 68 6.77 -8.74 13.77
C ASP A 68 6.10 -8.23 15.06
N ILE A 69 4.79 -8.45 15.19
CA ILE A 69 4.04 -7.94 16.35
C ILE A 69 4.56 -8.55 17.66
N ASP A 70 4.96 -9.83 17.63
CA ASP A 70 5.43 -10.55 18.81
C ASP A 70 6.79 -9.99 19.27
N ASP A 71 7.68 -9.70 18.33
CA ASP A 71 8.97 -9.04 18.58
C ASP A 71 8.77 -7.63 19.17
N GLN A 72 7.79 -6.87 18.68
CA GLN A 72 7.46 -5.55 19.23
C GLN A 72 6.95 -5.65 20.67
N ASP A 73 6.08 -6.63 20.96
CA ASP A 73 5.56 -6.86 22.31
C ASP A 73 6.66 -7.24 23.30
N ASN A 74 7.61 -8.09 22.88
CA ASN A 74 8.79 -8.44 23.68
C ASN A 74 9.67 -7.22 24.01
N VAL A 75 9.90 -6.34 23.03
CA VAL A 75 10.65 -5.08 23.25
C VAL A 75 9.91 -4.18 24.24
N ILE A 76 8.59 -4.05 24.09
CA ILE A 76 7.76 -3.24 25.00
C ILE A 76 7.82 -3.80 26.43
N GLU A 77 7.74 -5.12 26.61
CA GLU A 77 7.86 -5.76 27.92
C GLU A 77 9.22 -5.47 28.54
N MET A 78 10.31 -5.69 27.80
CA MET A 78 11.67 -5.43 28.28
C MET A 78 11.84 -3.96 28.71
N LEU A 79 11.39 -3.01 27.89
CA LEU A 79 11.49 -1.58 28.20
C LEU A 79 10.64 -1.20 29.42
N THR A 80 9.48 -1.83 29.59
CA THR A 80 8.59 -1.64 30.73
C THR A 80 9.27 -2.09 32.03
N VAL A 81 9.89 -3.27 32.03
CA VAL A 81 10.66 -3.79 33.18
C VAL A 81 11.83 -2.87 33.54
N LEU A 82 12.57 -2.37 32.54
CA LEU A 82 13.70 -1.45 32.79
C LEU A 82 13.25 -0.11 33.38
N ARG A 83 12.13 0.44 32.90
CA ARG A 83 11.52 1.66 33.46
C ARG A 83 11.13 1.46 34.92
N ASP A 84 10.46 0.34 35.22
CA ASP A 84 9.93 0.07 36.56
C ASP A 84 11.03 -0.22 37.57
N ARG A 85 12.17 -0.77 37.14
CA ARG A 85 13.37 -0.94 37.98
C ARG A 85 14.12 0.36 38.25
N LYS A 86 14.02 1.35 37.36
CA LYS A 86 14.69 2.65 37.50
C LYS A 86 13.89 3.62 38.38
N ARG A 87 12.59 3.38 38.53
CA ARG A 87 11.70 4.10 39.45
C ARG A 87 11.90 3.63 40.88
#